data_AF-A0A5J4X3B5-F1
#
_entry.id   AF-A0A5J4X3B5-F1
#
_cell.length_a   1.000
_cell.length_b   1.000
_cell.length_c   1.000
_cell.angle_alpha   90.00
_cell.angle_beta   90.00
_cell.angle_gamma   90.00
#
_symmetry.space_group_name_H-M   'P 1'
#
loop_
_entity.id
_entity.type
_entity.pdbx_description
1 polymer ?
#
loop_
_entity_poly.entity_id
_entity_poly.type
_entity_poly.pdbx_seq_one_letter_code
_entity_poly.pdbx_strand_id
1 'polypeptide(L)' 'MNLNLTIDLFSQHFNNQLPRFMSTIRGHGEIAIDALNQTWKMELPWIHLPIPLLPVVLKKIREEQIETMIIAPLWPGQI' A
#
# COMPACT_ATOMS: atom_id res chain seq x y z
N MET A 1 19.76 0.41 2.55
CA MET A 1 19.33 0.64 1.15
C MET A 1 18.47 1.88 1.13
N ASN A 2 18.73 2.82 0.22
CA ASN A 2 17.78 3.91 -0.05
C ASN A 2 16.79 3.40 -1.09
N LEU A 3 15.58 3.03 -0.65
CA LEU A 3 14.47 2.70 -1.53
C LEU A 3 13.78 3.99 -1.93
N ASN A 4 13.73 4.29 -3.24
CA ASN A 4 13.00 5.43 -3.77
C ASN A 4 11.54 5.05 -3.98
N LEU A 5 10.81 4.95 -2.86
CA LEU A 5 9.39 4.62 -2.86
C LEU A 5 8.59 5.73 -3.54
N THR A 6 7.60 5.34 -4.34
CA THR A 6 6.92 6.29 -5.24
C THR A 6 5.49 6.62 -4.81
N ILE A 7 4.85 5.76 -4.02
CA ILE A 7 3.45 5.94 -3.60
C ILE A 7 3.12 5.23 -2.28
N ASP A 8 2.27 5.83 -1.45
CA ASP A 8 1.68 5.21 -0.25
C ASP A 8 0.26 4.70 -0.55
N LEU A 9 0.03 3.40 -0.52
CA LEU A 9 -1.23 2.81 -1.02
C LEU A 9 -2.39 2.80 -0.02
N PHE A 10 -2.11 2.84 1.28
CA PHE A 10 -3.13 2.61 2.32
C PHE A 10 -3.09 3.73 3.37
N SER A 11 -3.31 4.97 2.92
CA SER A 11 -3.23 6.13 3.80
C SER A 11 -4.36 7.14 3.55
N GLN A 12 -4.34 8.22 4.31
CA GLN A 12 -5.21 9.38 4.27
C GLN A 12 -4.32 10.62 4.31
N HIS A 13 -4.89 11.78 4.00
CA HIS A 13 -4.17 13.06 3.95
C HIS A 13 -3.34 13.40 5.21
N PHE A 14 -3.73 12.89 6.38
CA PHE A 14 -3.07 13.21 7.65
C PHE A 14 -2.04 12.15 8.10
N ASN A 15 -1.94 11.00 7.42
CA ASN A 15 -1.05 9.91 7.83
C ASN A 15 -0.23 9.28 6.68
N ASN A 16 -0.30 9.85 5.48
CA ASN A 16 0.51 9.42 4.35
C ASN A 16 2.00 9.64 4.64
N GLN A 17 2.82 8.65 4.30
CA GLN A 17 4.27 8.71 4.42
C GLN A 17 4.92 9.32 3.16
N LEU A 18 4.19 9.34 2.05
CA LEU A 18 4.66 9.85 0.76
C LEU A 18 3.70 10.89 0.21
N PRO A 19 4.18 11.90 -0.54
CA PRO A 19 3.32 12.93 -1.12
C PRO A 19 2.25 12.38 -2.08
N ARG A 20 2.58 11.30 -2.79
CA ARG A 20 1.62 10.56 -3.64
C ARG A 20 1.05 9.43 -2.82
N PHE A 21 -0.27 9.40 -2.69
CA PHE A 21 -0.94 8.36 -1.94
C PHE A 21 -2.34 8.04 -2.47
N MET A 22 -2.82 6.85 -2.13
CA MET A 22 -4.19 6.40 -2.35
C MET A 22 -4.90 6.26 -1.00
N SER A 23 -6.21 6.51 -1.01
CA SER A 23 -7.06 6.43 0.18
C SER A 23 -8.21 5.43 0.00
N THR A 24 -8.84 5.05 1.10
CA THR A 24 -10.04 4.19 1.08
C THR A 24 -11.31 4.96 0.73
N ILE A 25 -11.32 6.28 0.96
CA ILE A 25 -12.45 7.18 0.72
C ILE A 25 -11.95 8.45 0.03
N ARG A 26 -12.82 9.12 -0.72
CA ARG A 26 -12.47 10.44 -1.27
C ARG A 26 -12.23 11.44 -0.15
N GLY A 27 -11.19 12.24 -0.31
CA GLY A 27 -10.72 13.21 0.67
C GLY A 27 -10.02 14.37 -0.03
N HIS A 28 -8.79 14.65 0.42
CA HIS A 28 -7.96 15.71 -0.14
C HIS A 28 -6.55 15.20 -0.44
N GLY A 29 -6.11 15.38 -1.69
CA GLY A 29 -4.75 15.09 -2.12
C GLY A 29 -4.47 13.64 -2.52
N GLU A 30 -5.42 12.71 -2.35
CA GLU A 30 -5.27 11.36 -2.88
C GLU A 30 -5.24 11.37 -4.41
N ILE A 31 -4.40 10.52 -5.00
CA ILE A 31 -4.34 10.37 -6.46
C ILE A 31 -5.42 9.43 -7.00
N ALA A 32 -5.88 8.51 -6.15
CA ALA A 32 -6.95 7.57 -6.43
C ALA A 32 -7.55 7.04 -5.11
N ILE A 33 -8.75 6.48 -5.21
CA ILE A 33 -9.38 5.74 -4.13
C ILE A 33 -9.30 4.24 -4.40
N ASP A 34 -9.38 3.46 -3.33
CA ASP A 34 -9.43 2.00 -3.36
C ASP A 34 -8.23 1.38 -4.09
N ALA A 35 -7.09 1.35 -3.40
CA ALA A 35 -5.84 0.84 -3.95
C ALA A 35 -5.94 -0.61 -4.46
N LEU A 36 -6.83 -1.45 -3.93
CA LEU A 36 -6.98 -2.84 -4.37
C LEU A 36 -7.53 -2.94 -5.80
N ASN A 37 -8.34 -1.96 -6.20
CA ASN A 37 -8.91 -1.84 -7.54
C ASN A 37 -8.03 -1.06 -8.53
N GLN A 38 -6.88 -0.53 -8.09
CA GLN A 38 -5.90 0.13 -8.95
C GLN A 38 -4.81 -0.83 -9.41
N THR A 39 -4.16 -0.54 -10.55
CA THR A 39 -2.95 -1.25 -11.00
C THR A 39 -1.72 -0.69 -10.32
N TRP A 40 -0.78 -1.55 -9.89
CA TRP A 40 0.43 -1.15 -9.18
C TRP A 40 1.73 -1.30 -10.00
N LYS A 41 1.67 -1.90 -11.19
CA LYS A 41 2.81 -2.33 -12.03
C LYS A 41 3.89 -1.27 -12.38
N MET A 42 3.65 0.02 -12.17
CA MET A 42 4.61 1.08 -12.49
C MET A 42 5.14 1.82 -11.26
N GLU A 43 4.83 1.33 -10.08
CA GLU A 43 5.15 1.98 -8.81
C GLU A 43 6.09 1.09 -7.98
N LEU A 44 6.81 1.70 -7.04
CA LEU A 44 7.51 1.03 -5.95
C LEU A 44 6.79 1.41 -4.63
N PRO A 45 5.73 0.69 -4.25
CA PRO A 45 4.81 1.18 -3.24
C PRO A 45 5.32 0.99 -1.80
N TRP A 46 4.95 1.92 -0.94
CA TRP A 46 4.89 1.77 0.51
C TRP A 46 3.51 1.27 0.93
N ILE A 47 3.47 0.20 1.72
CA ILE A 47 2.24 -0.46 2.12
C ILE A 47 2.22 -0.60 3.65
N HIS A 48 1.44 0.27 4.31
CA HIS A 48 1.07 0.11 5.71
C HIS A 48 -0.43 -0.16 5.81
N LEU A 49 -0.80 -1.45 5.74
CA LEU A 49 -2.19 -1.86 5.54
C LEU A 49 -2.90 -2.30 6.85
N PRO A 50 -4.24 -2.17 6.92
CA PRO A 50 -5.03 -2.83 7.96
C PRO A 50 -4.88 -4.36 7.87
N ILE A 51 -4.56 -5.01 8.99
CA ILE A 51 -4.23 -6.45 9.06
C ILE A 51 -5.18 -7.38 8.29
N PRO A 52 -6.52 -7.20 8.33
CA PRO A 52 -7.43 -8.07 7.58
C PRO A 52 -7.19 -8.09 6.07
N LEU A 53 -6.52 -7.08 5.50
CA LEU A 53 -6.23 -6.98 4.08
C LEU A 53 -4.91 -7.67 3.67
N LEU A 54 -4.11 -8.17 4.61
CA LEU A 54 -2.81 -8.76 4.30
C LEU A 54 -2.89 -9.91 3.28
N PRO A 55 -3.83 -10.86 3.39
CA PRO A 55 -3.94 -11.95 2.42
C PRO A 55 -4.22 -11.47 0.99
N VAL A 56 -5.12 -10.49 0.82
CA VAL A 56 -5.48 -9.97 -0.51
C VAL A 56 -4.36 -9.11 -1.10
N VAL A 57 -3.65 -8.33 -0.28
CA VAL A 57 -2.49 -7.54 -0.73
C VAL A 57 -1.37 -8.47 -1.18
N LEU A 58 -1.03 -9.50 -0.41
CA LEU A 58 0.01 -10.47 -0.80
C LEU A 58 -0.35 -11.23 -2.07
N LYS A 59 -1.62 -11.59 -2.25
CA LYS A 59 -2.11 -12.18 -3.50
C LYS A 59 -1.90 -11.24 -4.68
N LYS A 60 -2.30 -9.98 -4.56
CA LYS A 60 -2.17 -8.98 -5.62
C LYS A 60 -0.70 -8.68 -5.96
N ILE A 61 0.19 -8.60 -4.97
CA ILE A 61 1.65 -8.45 -5.20
C ILE A 61 2.17 -9.62 -6.04
N ARG A 62 1.77 -10.85 -5.71
CA ARG A 62 2.16 -12.05 -6.46
C ARG A 62 1.62 -12.02 -7.90
N GLU A 63 0.35 -11.67 -8.07
CA GLU A 63 -0.32 -11.65 -9.37
C GLU A 63 0.21 -10.54 -10.29
N GLU A 64 0.49 -9.35 -9.73
CA GLU A 64 1.03 -8.22 -10.49
C GLU A 64 2.55 -8.24 -10.64
N GLN A 65 3.24 -9.11 -9.89
CA GLN A 65 4.70 -9.27 -9.89
C GLN A 65 5.43 -7.95 -9.62
N ILE A 66 5.00 -7.23 -8.58
CA ILE A 66 5.60 -5.95 -8.19
C ILE A 66 6.59 -6.08 -7.04
N GLU A 67 7.56 -5.17 -6.99
CA GLU A 67 8.38 -4.93 -5.82
C GLU A 67 7.71 -3.88 -4.92
N THR A 68 7.77 -4.05 -3.61
CA THR A 68 7.12 -3.15 -2.66
C THR A 68 7.77 -3.25 -1.27
N MET A 69 7.62 -2.20 -0.48
CA MET A 69 7.92 -2.21 0.95
C MET A 69 6.63 -2.34 1.76
N ILE A 70 6.48 -3.45 2.47
CA ILE A 70 5.33 -3.70 3.35
C ILE A 70 5.76 -3.52 4.81
N ILE A 71 5.02 -2.70 5.55
CA ILE A 71 5.08 -2.65 7.00
C ILE A 71 3.92 -3.48 7.55
N ALA A 72 4.26 -4.59 8.19
CA ALA A 72 3.32 -5.46 8.89
C ALA A 72 3.81 -5.70 10.32
N PRO A 73 2.92 -5.84 11.29
CA PRO A 73 3.32 -6.10 12.66
C PRO A 73 3.80 -7.56 12.83
N LEU A 74 4.73 -7.79 13.75
CA LEU A 74 5.21 -9.14 14.09
C LEU A 74 4.16 -9.88 14.93
N TRP A 75 3.43 -10.82 14.34
CA TRP A 75 2.29 -11.49 14.97
C TRP A 75 2.51 -13.02 15.06
N PRO A 76 3.02 -13.53 16.19
CA PRO A 76 3.35 -14.96 16.34
C PRO A 76 2.18 -15.92 16.18
N GLY A 77 0.93 -15.46 16.40
CA GLY A 77 -0.27 -16.29 16.30
C GLY A 77 -0.85 -16.45 14.88
N GLN A 78 -0.21 -15.88 13.86
CA GLN A 78 -0.64 -15.98 12.45
C GLN A 78 0.43 -16.61 11.54
N ILE A 79 1.50 -17.16 12.13
CA ILE A 79 2.56 -17.92 11.44
C ILE A 79 2.23 -19.42 11.51
#